data_AF-A0A9D5AYC5-F1
#
_entry.id   AF-A0A9D5AYC5-F1
#
_cell.length_a   1.000
_cell.length_b   1.000
_cell.length_c   1.000
_cell.angle_alpha   90.00
_cell.angle_beta   90.00
_cell.angle_gamma   90.00
#
_symmetry.space_group_name_H-M   'P 1'
#
loop_
_entity.id
_entity.type
_entity.pdbx_description
1 polymer ?
#
loop_
_entity_poly.entity_id
_entity_poly.type
_entity_poly.pdbx_seq_one_letter_code
_entity_poly.pdbx_strand_id
1 'polypeptide(L)'
;GIMLVVPLELAITPMRVLQDPFLGPECRALFEEGDVDDRFLMMLFLTVERLRKGSLWKPYLDMLPTTFGNTLWFSEEELQELRGTNLYRATELQKKSLLNLYETKVEDLAKKLLNLDGDSEIEVCFEDFLCFLEPCFEYSNASFLCIS
;
A
#
# COMPACT_ATOMS: atom_id res chain seq x y z
N GLY A 1 24.59 -4.76 23.45
CA GLY A 1 24.94 -3.61 22.59
C GLY A 1 23.76 -3.28 21.72
N ILE A 2 23.59 -2.03 21.31
CA ILE A 2 22.54 -1.63 20.35
C ILE A 2 22.94 -2.16 18.97
N MET A 3 22.01 -2.85 18.29
CA MET A 3 22.26 -3.49 16.99
C MET A 3 21.97 -2.56 15.80
N LEU A 4 20.93 -1.73 15.91
CA LEU A 4 20.49 -0.81 14.86
C LEU A 4 19.81 0.41 15.49
N VAL A 5 20.01 1.59 14.89
CA VAL A 5 19.26 2.82 15.19
C VAL A 5 18.74 3.35 13.87
N VAL A 6 17.42 3.50 13.77
CA VAL A 6 16.77 4.07 12.58
C VAL A 6 16.26 5.47 12.92
N PRO A 7 16.68 6.52 12.20
CA PRO A 7 16.15 7.86 12.38
C PRO A 7 14.64 7.90 12.10
N LEU A 8 13.89 8.63 12.93
CA LEU A 8 12.43 8.84 12.73
C LEU A 8 12.12 9.56 11.41
N GLU A 9 13.12 10.22 10.83
CA GLU A 9 13.01 10.85 9.51
C GLU A 9 12.83 9.85 8.37
N LEU A 10 13.23 8.59 8.58
CA LEU A 10 13.03 7.51 7.63
C LEU A 10 11.76 6.70 7.92
N ALA A 11 10.97 7.06 8.95
CA ALA A 11 9.73 6.37 9.24
C ALA A 11 8.59 6.83 8.31
N ILE A 12 7.92 5.88 7.67
CA ILE A 12 6.71 6.14 6.89
C ILE A 12 5.54 6.17 7.86
N THR A 13 4.95 7.35 8.08
CA THR A 13 3.82 7.58 8.99
C THR A 13 2.81 8.50 8.32
N PRO A 14 1.53 8.54 8.75
CA PRO A 14 0.54 9.42 8.14
C PRO A 14 1.00 10.87 8.14
N MET A 15 1.55 11.35 9.27
CA MET A 15 2.10 12.70 9.39
C MET A 15 3.23 12.98 8.38
N ARG A 16 4.10 12.00 8.11
CA ARG A 16 5.18 12.13 7.13
C ARG A 16 4.66 12.15 5.70
N VAL A 17 3.69 11.31 5.38
CA VAL A 17 3.00 11.32 4.07
C VAL A 17 2.35 12.68 3.82
N LEU A 18 1.62 13.21 4.80
CA LEU A 18 1.00 14.53 4.70
C LEU A 18 2.02 15.67 4.61
N GLN A 19 3.26 15.47 5.04
CA GLN A 19 4.36 16.44 4.96
C GLN A 19 5.24 16.26 3.72
N ASP A 20 4.99 15.24 2.90
CA ASP A 20 5.78 15.00 1.70
C ASP A 20 5.74 16.25 0.81
N PRO A 21 6.90 16.75 0.34
CA PRO A 21 6.94 18.00 -0.42
C PRO A 21 6.22 17.89 -1.76
N PHE A 22 6.05 16.69 -2.29
CA PHE A 22 5.51 16.44 -3.61
C PHE A 22 4.08 15.92 -3.57
N LEU A 23 3.84 14.80 -2.88
CA LEU A 23 2.53 14.16 -2.75
C LEU A 23 1.69 14.78 -1.64
N GLY A 24 2.32 15.40 -0.64
CA GLY A 24 1.67 15.91 0.57
C GLY A 24 0.51 16.87 0.33
N PRO A 25 0.56 17.84 -0.61
CA PRO A 25 -0.58 18.71 -0.91
C PRO A 25 -1.84 17.96 -1.34
N GLU A 26 -1.73 17.04 -2.30
CA GLU A 26 -2.87 16.23 -2.77
C GLU A 26 -3.31 15.22 -1.69
N CYS A 27 -2.36 14.60 -1.01
CA CYS A 27 -2.64 13.71 0.12
C CYS A 27 -3.40 14.40 1.25
N ARG A 28 -3.07 15.66 1.58
CA ARG A 28 -3.82 16.46 2.57
C ARG A 28 -5.22 16.77 2.10
N ALA A 29 -5.41 17.14 0.84
CA ALA A 29 -6.74 17.39 0.28
C ALA A 29 -7.64 16.15 0.40
N LEU A 30 -7.14 14.99 -0.02
CA LEU A 30 -7.87 13.72 0.09
C LEU A 30 -8.20 13.35 1.54
N PHE A 31 -7.29 13.63 2.47
CA PHE A 31 -7.48 13.36 3.90
C PHE A 31 -8.52 14.30 4.52
N GLU A 32 -8.46 15.60 4.21
CA GLU A 32 -9.40 16.61 4.70
C GLU A 32 -10.82 16.42 4.13
N GLU A 33 -10.93 15.98 2.87
CA GLU A 33 -12.19 15.60 2.23
C GLU A 33 -12.80 14.32 2.83
N GLY A 34 -12.02 13.55 3.60
CA GLY A 34 -12.44 12.29 4.22
C GLY A 34 -12.46 11.10 3.24
N ASP A 35 -11.84 11.25 2.08
CA ASP A 35 -11.73 10.19 1.07
C ASP A 35 -10.80 9.07 1.53
N VAL A 36 -9.82 9.41 2.38
CA VAL A 36 -8.82 8.48 2.92
C VAL A 36 -8.67 8.61 4.44
N ASP A 37 -8.56 7.46 5.14
CA ASP A 37 -8.13 7.39 6.54
C ASP A 37 -6.60 7.23 6.64
N ASP A 38 -6.03 7.25 7.85
CA ASP A 38 -4.58 7.15 8.05
C ASP A 38 -3.95 5.92 7.37
N ARG A 39 -4.63 4.78 7.44
CA ARG A 39 -4.13 3.52 6.87
C ARG A 39 -4.22 3.56 5.35
N PHE A 40 -5.35 4.02 4.84
CA PHE A 40 -5.56 4.10 3.40
C PHE A 40 -4.62 5.11 2.75
N LEU A 41 -4.37 6.23 3.42
CA LEU A 41 -3.38 7.22 3.05
C LEU A 41 -1.98 6.61 2.91
N MET A 42 -1.55 5.82 3.91
CA MET A 42 -0.25 5.15 3.87
C MET A 42 -0.16 4.11 2.74
N MET A 43 -1.19 3.28 2.57
CA MET A 43 -1.23 2.29 1.49
C MET A 43 -1.18 2.96 0.10
N LEU A 44 -1.95 4.04 -0.09
CA LEU A 44 -1.94 4.80 -1.33
C LEU A 44 -0.56 5.42 -1.61
N PHE A 45 0.05 6.04 -0.60
CA PHE A 45 1.39 6.62 -0.71
C PHE A 45 2.45 5.58 -1.10
N LEU A 46 2.46 4.42 -0.43
CA LEU A 46 3.40 3.33 -0.74
C LEU A 46 3.19 2.77 -2.14
N THR A 47 1.94 2.63 -2.58
CA THR A 47 1.59 2.19 -3.94
C THR A 47 2.15 3.17 -4.98
N VAL A 48 1.95 4.46 -4.78
CA VAL A 48 2.48 5.51 -5.67
C VAL A 48 4.00 5.52 -5.67
N GLU A 49 4.65 5.56 -4.50
CA GLU A 49 6.11 5.61 -4.40
C GLU A 49 6.80 4.35 -4.96
N ARG A 50 6.12 3.18 -4.93
CA ARG A 50 6.63 1.95 -5.57
C ARG A 50 6.74 2.10 -7.09
N LEU A 51 5.74 2.71 -7.70
CA LEU A 51 5.61 2.90 -9.14
C LEU A 51 6.38 4.13 -9.65
N ARG A 52 6.57 5.11 -8.78
CA ARG A 52 7.23 6.38 -9.09
C ARG A 52 8.74 6.21 -9.35
N LYS A 53 9.19 6.62 -10.54
CA LYS A 53 10.62 6.53 -10.93
C LYS A 53 11.55 7.41 -10.07
N GLY A 54 11.06 8.57 -9.62
CA GLY A 54 11.80 9.53 -8.80
C GLY A 54 11.72 9.28 -7.28
N SER A 55 11.20 8.13 -6.85
CA SER A 55 10.98 7.83 -5.43
C SER A 55 12.29 7.74 -4.63
N LEU A 56 12.33 8.44 -3.51
CA LEU A 56 13.40 8.30 -2.50
C LEU A 56 13.29 6.99 -1.71
N TRP A 57 12.09 6.40 -1.68
CA TRP A 57 11.79 5.17 -0.96
C TRP A 57 12.11 3.92 -1.77
N LYS A 58 12.42 4.07 -3.06
CA LYS A 58 12.69 2.96 -3.98
C LYS A 58 13.71 1.94 -3.44
N PRO A 59 14.86 2.32 -2.86
CA PRO A 59 15.80 1.35 -2.31
C PRO A 59 15.20 0.48 -1.20
N TYR A 60 14.32 1.04 -0.37
CA TYR A 60 13.62 0.29 0.67
C TYR A 60 12.51 -0.59 0.09
N LEU A 61 11.70 -0.03 -0.83
CA LEU A 61 10.59 -0.76 -1.45
C LEU A 61 11.06 -1.94 -2.32
N ASP A 62 12.22 -1.81 -2.98
CA ASP A 62 12.83 -2.87 -3.78
C ASP A 62 13.37 -4.02 -2.91
N MET A 63 13.55 -3.81 -1.59
CA MET A 63 13.89 -4.90 -0.64
C MET A 63 12.66 -5.66 -0.14
N LEU A 64 11.45 -5.13 -0.34
CA LEU A 64 10.24 -5.78 0.15
C LEU A 64 9.88 -7.01 -0.70
N PRO A 65 9.29 -8.05 -0.08
CA PRO A 65 8.75 -9.17 -0.83
C PRO A 65 7.70 -8.72 -1.84
N THR A 66 7.69 -9.34 -3.02
CA THR A 66 6.69 -9.10 -4.06
C THR A 66 5.49 -10.04 -3.97
N THR A 67 5.57 -11.05 -3.11
CA THR A 67 4.53 -12.07 -2.88
C THR A 67 4.55 -12.48 -1.41
N PHE A 68 3.38 -12.77 -0.85
CA PHE A 68 3.25 -13.20 0.55
C PHE A 68 2.61 -14.59 0.63
N GLY A 69 2.86 -15.33 1.70
CA GLY A 69 2.35 -16.69 1.89
C GLY A 69 0.90 -16.79 2.39
N ASN A 70 0.15 -15.69 2.38
CA ASN A 70 -1.23 -15.66 2.85
C ASN A 70 -2.22 -15.95 1.70
N THR A 71 -3.47 -16.25 2.06
CA THR A 71 -4.49 -16.68 1.10
C THR A 71 -4.94 -15.60 0.12
N LEU A 72 -4.61 -14.32 0.35
CA LEU A 72 -4.89 -13.24 -0.60
C LEU A 72 -3.98 -13.32 -1.84
N TRP A 73 -2.83 -13.98 -1.73
CA TRP A 73 -1.89 -14.19 -2.84
C TRP A 73 -2.05 -15.55 -3.53
N PHE A 74 -2.98 -16.38 -3.07
CA PHE A 74 -3.23 -17.68 -3.68
C PHE A 74 -3.79 -17.52 -5.09
N SER A 75 -3.34 -18.38 -5.99
CA SER A 75 -3.96 -18.58 -7.29
C SER A 75 -5.41 -19.07 -7.12
N GLU A 76 -6.19 -19.03 -8.19
CA GLU A 76 -7.55 -19.57 -8.16
C GLU A 76 -7.53 -21.06 -7.80
N GLU A 77 -6.61 -21.83 -8.38
CA GLU A 77 -6.47 -23.27 -8.09
C GLU A 77 -6.12 -23.52 -6.61
N GLU A 78 -5.14 -22.78 -6.07
CA GLU A 78 -4.74 -22.90 -4.66
C GLU A 78 -5.89 -22.51 -3.71
N LEU A 79 -6.66 -21.49 -4.06
CA LEU A 79 -7.80 -21.06 -3.26
C LEU A 79 -8.96 -22.07 -3.34
N GLN A 80 -9.17 -22.72 -4.48
CA GLN A 80 -10.18 -23.77 -4.65
C GLN A 80 -9.89 -25.01 -3.78
N GLU A 81 -8.64 -25.32 -3.45
CA GLU A 81 -8.30 -26.38 -2.49
C GLU A 81 -8.85 -26.11 -1.09
N LEU A 82 -9.10 -24.84 -0.74
CA LEU A 82 -9.70 -24.44 0.52
C LEU A 82 -11.23 -24.45 0.49
N ARG A 83 -11.85 -24.79 -0.64
CA ARG A 83 -13.31 -24.70 -0.82
C ARG A 83 -14.06 -25.48 0.26
N GLY A 84 -15.10 -24.85 0.80
CA GLY A 84 -15.92 -25.42 1.87
C GLY A 84 -15.40 -25.13 3.28
N THR A 85 -14.20 -24.57 3.42
CA THR A 85 -13.70 -24.07 4.71
C THR A 85 -14.23 -22.66 5.03
N ASN A 86 -14.18 -22.27 6.30
CA ASN A 86 -14.42 -20.88 6.70
C ASN A 86 -13.34 -19.93 6.17
N LEU A 87 -12.10 -20.40 6.04
CA LEU A 87 -10.97 -19.62 5.51
C LEU A 87 -11.25 -19.20 4.06
N TYR A 88 -11.65 -20.12 3.19
CA TYR A 88 -12.04 -19.81 1.81
C TYR A 88 -13.08 -18.70 1.73
N ARG A 89 -14.17 -18.80 2.50
CA ARG A 89 -15.23 -17.77 2.51
C ARG A 89 -14.74 -16.42 3.01
N ALA A 90 -13.89 -16.41 4.03
CA ALA A 90 -13.33 -15.17 4.57
C ALA A 90 -12.39 -14.50 3.55
N THR A 91 -11.51 -15.29 2.92
CA THR A 91 -10.60 -14.81 1.88
C THR A 91 -11.33 -14.28 0.66
N GLU A 92 -12.37 -14.98 0.17
CA GLU A 92 -13.18 -14.51 -0.96
C GLU A 92 -13.88 -13.17 -0.67
N LEU A 93 -14.48 -13.04 0.51
CA LEU A 93 -15.11 -11.78 0.92
C LEU A 93 -14.09 -10.64 1.02
N GLN A 94 -12.91 -10.94 1.56
CA GLN A 94 -11.83 -9.96 1.68
C GLN A 94 -11.28 -9.55 0.32
N LYS A 95 -10.90 -10.51 -0.55
CA LYS A 95 -10.43 -10.25 -1.92
C LYS A 95 -11.43 -9.38 -2.68
N LYS A 96 -12.72 -9.74 -2.64
CA LYS A 96 -13.77 -8.98 -3.32
C LYS A 96 -13.91 -7.55 -2.77
N SER A 97 -13.82 -7.38 -1.45
CA SER A 97 -13.88 -6.04 -0.84
C SER A 97 -12.68 -5.18 -1.25
N LEU A 98 -11.49 -5.77 -1.35
CA LEU A 98 -10.26 -5.07 -1.72
C LEU A 98 -10.23 -4.73 -3.20
N LEU A 99 -10.65 -5.65 -4.07
CA LEU A 99 -10.79 -5.39 -5.50
C LEU A 99 -11.78 -4.25 -5.76
N ASN A 100 -12.94 -4.28 -5.09
CA ASN A 100 -13.90 -3.19 -5.21
C ASN A 100 -13.34 -1.85 -4.72
N LEU A 101 -12.62 -1.83 -3.59
CA LEU A 101 -11.94 -0.61 -3.11
C LEU A 101 -10.90 -0.11 -4.12
N TYR A 102 -10.17 -1.05 -4.73
CA TYR A 102 -9.16 -0.74 -5.73
C TYR A 102 -9.77 -0.08 -6.97
N GLU A 103 -10.73 -0.74 -7.59
CA GLU A 103 -11.40 -0.30 -8.83
C GLU A 103 -12.19 1.01 -8.63
N THR A 104 -12.78 1.22 -7.45
CA THR A 104 -13.63 2.40 -7.20
C THR A 104 -12.87 3.63 -6.72
N LYS A 105 -11.66 3.46 -6.17
CA LYS A 105 -10.93 4.56 -5.53
C LYS A 105 -9.44 4.53 -5.79
N VAL A 106 -8.76 3.42 -5.50
CA VAL A 106 -7.28 3.38 -5.50
C VAL A 106 -6.71 3.69 -6.86
N GLU A 107 -7.25 3.06 -7.90
CA GLU A 107 -6.72 3.18 -9.25
C GLU A 107 -6.70 4.65 -9.71
N ASP A 108 -7.83 5.34 -9.58
CA ASP A 108 -7.97 6.74 -9.98
C ASP A 108 -7.10 7.68 -9.13
N LEU A 109 -7.06 7.46 -7.81
CA LEU A 109 -6.23 8.28 -6.91
C LEU A 109 -4.74 8.07 -7.17
N ALA A 110 -4.30 6.83 -7.35
CA ALA A 110 -2.90 6.51 -7.64
C ALA A 110 -2.47 7.10 -8.99
N LYS A 111 -3.30 6.97 -10.03
CA LYS A 111 -3.06 7.61 -11.33
C LYS A 111 -3.01 9.13 -11.22
N LYS A 112 -3.92 9.75 -10.46
CA LYS A 112 -3.91 11.21 -10.22
C LYS A 112 -2.57 11.65 -9.60
N LEU A 113 -2.08 10.92 -8.60
CA LEU A 113 -0.83 11.24 -7.91
C LEU A 113 0.40 10.99 -8.78
N LEU A 114 0.45 9.88 -9.55
CA LEU A 114 1.55 9.58 -10.47
C LEU A 114 1.67 10.62 -11.60
N ASN A 115 0.53 11.17 -12.07
CA ASN A 115 0.52 12.21 -13.09
C ASN A 115 1.16 13.53 -12.64
N LEU A 116 1.34 13.76 -11.33
CA LEU A 116 2.05 14.95 -10.84
C LEU A 116 3.50 14.99 -11.33
N ASP A 117 4.14 13.83 -11.55
CA ASP A 117 5.51 13.74 -12.08
C ASP A 117 5.58 13.82 -13.61
N GLY A 118 4.43 13.93 -14.29
CA GLY A 118 4.33 13.89 -15.75
C GLY A 118 4.50 12.50 -16.35
N ASP A 119 4.45 11.44 -15.54
CA ASP A 119 4.58 10.05 -15.98
C ASP A 119 3.19 9.44 -16.27
N SER A 120 2.59 9.89 -17.38
CA SER A 120 1.20 9.56 -17.74
C SER A 120 0.97 8.15 -18.29
N GLU A 121 2.02 7.34 -18.40
CA GLU A 121 1.96 5.99 -18.99
C GLU A 121 2.04 4.85 -17.96
N ILE A 122 2.13 5.16 -16.66
CA ILE A 122 2.23 4.12 -15.63
C ILE A 122 0.85 3.50 -15.38
N GLU A 123 0.72 2.22 -15.72
CA GLU A 123 -0.40 1.38 -15.32
C GLU A 123 -0.26 1.02 -13.84
N VAL A 124 -1.33 1.20 -13.08
CA VAL A 124 -1.44 0.77 -11.69
C VAL A 124 -2.16 -0.58 -11.72
N CYS A 125 -1.60 -1.60 -11.06
CA CYS A 125 -2.22 -2.91 -10.94
C CYS A 125 -2.72 -3.17 -9.51
N PHE A 126 -3.69 -4.09 -9.36
CA PHE A 126 -4.23 -4.45 -8.05
C PHE A 126 -3.15 -4.99 -7.11
N GLU A 127 -2.17 -5.72 -7.65
CA GLU A 127 -1.05 -6.30 -6.92
C GLU A 127 -0.15 -5.24 -6.30
N ASP A 128 0.01 -4.07 -6.95
CA ASP A 128 0.81 -2.96 -6.41
C ASP A 128 0.19 -2.42 -5.12
N PHE A 129 -1.14 -2.36 -5.07
CA PHE A 129 -1.89 -2.00 -3.88
C PHE A 129 -1.90 -3.12 -2.84
N LEU A 130 -2.11 -4.37 -3.28
CA LEU A 130 -2.18 -5.54 -2.40
C LEU A 130 -0.87 -5.79 -1.63
N CYS A 131 0.29 -5.47 -2.22
CA CYS A 131 1.61 -5.58 -1.60
C CYS A 131 1.72 -4.86 -0.25
N PHE A 132 0.95 -3.80 -0.05
CA PHE A 132 1.00 -2.97 1.15
C PHE A 132 -0.16 -3.22 2.10
N LEU A 133 -1.08 -4.10 1.74
CA LEU A 133 -2.22 -4.42 2.60
C LEU A 133 -1.74 -5.05 3.91
N GLU A 134 -0.97 -6.14 3.83
CA GLU A 134 -0.51 -6.89 5.00
C GLU A 134 0.49 -6.11 5.86
N PRO A 135 1.53 -5.45 5.28
CA PRO A 135 2.41 -4.58 6.05
C PRO A 135 1.67 -3.44 6.79
N CYS A 136 0.50 -3.01 6.31
CA CYS A 136 -0.31 -1.99 6.96
C CYS A 136 -1.46 -2.56 7.83
N PHE A 137 -1.89 -3.82 7.62
CA PHE A 137 -2.97 -4.47 8.37
C PHE A 137 -2.47 -5.21 9.62
N GLU A 138 -1.41 -6.01 9.50
CA GLU A 138 -0.89 -6.78 10.63
C GLU A 138 -0.16 -5.88 11.64
N TYR A 139 0.40 -4.77 11.16
CA TYR A 139 1.09 -3.81 11.99
C TYR A 139 0.15 -2.64 12.31
N SER A 140 -0.74 -2.84 13.27
CA SER A 140 -1.49 -1.75 13.95
C SER A 140 -0.58 -0.65 14.53
N ASN A 141 0.74 -0.89 14.55
CA ASN A 141 1.80 0.09 14.76
C ASN A 141 2.62 0.32 13.47
N ALA A 142 1.98 0.69 12.36
CA ALA A 142 2.64 1.04 11.10
C ALA A 142 3.57 2.28 11.22
N SER A 143 3.78 2.82 12.42
CA SER A 143 4.88 3.75 12.72
C SER A 143 6.28 3.13 12.53
N PHE A 144 6.39 1.81 12.33
CA PHE A 144 7.66 1.08 12.30
C PHE A 144 7.85 0.22 11.03
N LEU A 145 7.40 0.68 9.86
CA LEU A 145 7.77 0.08 8.57
C LEU A 145 9.27 0.26 8.21
N CYS A 146 10.18 0.25 9.17
CA CYS A 146 11.63 0.27 8.95
C CYS A 146 12.41 -0.59 9.97
N ILE A 147 11.78 -1.60 10.59
CA ILE A 147 12.48 -2.55 11.45
C ILE A 147 12.06 -3.98 11.10
N SER A 148 12.76 -4.57 10.14
CA SER A 148 12.97 -6.02 10.08
C SER A 148 14.40 -6.31 9.64
#